data_AF-A0A409XCK1-F1
#
_entry.id   AF-A0A409XCK1-F1
#
_cell.length_a   1.000
_cell.length_b   1.000
_cell.length_c   1.000
_cell.angle_alpha   90.00
_cell.angle_beta   90.00
_cell.angle_gamma   90.00
#
_symmetry.space_group_name_H-M   'P 1'
#
loop_
_entity.id
_entity.type
_entity.pdbx_description
1 polymer ?
#
loop_
_entity_poly.entity_id
_entity_poly.type
_entity_poly.pdbx_seq_one_letter_code
_entity_poly.pdbx_strand_id
1 'polypeptide(L)'
;MSGWLFLFAVLYAAALLFGMVFFIIMYSDLESDYINPIDFCNKLNQFVIPEYAAHAFLALLFLLTGQWTSFLWNVPLLAYNINKVVNKAHMYDATEIFRSLPQHQKEAYFKTGFYLLSFFFYLYKMIIIMFSDLECDYINPIDLCNKLNQFVLPENIAHAFLTLLFLLSGQWIAFVLNLPLVLFNANKIRNKAHMYDATEIFRSLSGHKQETFIKLGFYLLSFFYYLYRYVFF
;
A
#
# COMPACT_ATOMS: atom_id res chain seq x y z
N MET A 1 -1.43 2.19 20.49
CA MET A 1 -0.58 1.05 20.05
C MET A 1 -1.07 0.45 18.73
N SER A 2 -2.39 0.37 18.50
CA SER A 2 -2.97 -0.29 17.32
C SER A 2 -2.82 0.49 16.00
N GLY A 3 -2.68 1.82 16.02
CA GLY A 3 -2.48 2.60 14.79
C GLY A 3 -1.22 2.23 14.01
N TRP A 4 -0.09 2.05 14.70
CA TRP A 4 1.19 1.63 14.08
C TRP A 4 1.13 0.24 13.46
N LEU A 5 0.39 -0.68 14.09
CA LEU A 5 0.15 -2.03 13.57
C LEU A 5 -0.57 -1.97 12.22
N PHE A 6 -1.63 -1.16 12.11
CA PHE A 6 -2.37 -1.03 10.86
C PHE A 6 -1.64 -0.20 9.80
N LEU A 7 -0.82 0.78 10.18
CA LEU A 7 0.11 1.43 9.25
C LEU A 7 1.07 0.41 8.64
N PHE A 8 1.69 -0.43 9.48
CA PHE A 8 2.54 -1.52 9.01
C PHE A 8 1.76 -2.47 8.10
N ALA A 9 0.55 -2.87 8.47
CA ALA A 9 -0.28 -3.76 7.67
C ALA A 9 -0.66 -3.18 6.29
N VAL A 10 -0.92 -1.87 6.21
CA VAL A 10 -1.19 -1.18 4.93
C VAL A 10 0.04 -1.25 4.01
N LEU A 11 1.23 -0.91 4.53
CA LEU A 11 2.47 -0.98 3.76
C LEU A 11 2.80 -2.43 3.35
N TYR A 12 2.56 -3.37 4.26
CA TYR A 12 2.80 -4.79 4.01
C TYR A 12 1.84 -5.37 2.96
N ALA A 13 0.56 -5.00 3.01
CA ALA A 13 -0.43 -5.38 1.99
C ALA A 13 -0.08 -4.77 0.62
N ALA A 14 0.45 -3.54 0.58
CA ALA A 14 0.94 -2.94 -0.66
C ALA A 14 2.13 -3.72 -1.26
N ALA A 15 3.05 -4.20 -0.41
CA ALA A 15 4.16 -5.05 -0.86
C ALA A 15 3.66 -6.41 -1.40
N LEU A 16 2.70 -7.05 -0.73
CA LEU A 16 2.06 -8.28 -1.22
C LEU A 16 1.31 -8.07 -2.54
N LEU A 17 0.62 -6.94 -2.70
CA LEU A 17 -0.01 -6.54 -3.97
C LEU A 17 1.01 -6.42 -5.09
N PHE A 18 2.12 -5.72 -4.83
CA PHE A 18 3.20 -5.59 -5.81
C PHE A 18 3.79 -6.95 -6.19
N GLY A 19 3.97 -7.84 -5.20
CA GLY A 19 4.32 -9.23 -5.43
C GLY A 19 3.34 -9.92 -6.39
N MET A 20 2.03 -9.80 -6.18
CA MET A 20 1.03 -10.38 -7.07
C MET A 20 1.01 -9.81 -8.49
N VAL A 21 1.30 -8.51 -8.65
CA VAL A 21 1.47 -7.91 -9.98
C VAL A 21 2.61 -8.58 -10.74
N PHE A 22 3.74 -8.87 -10.06
CA PHE A 22 4.84 -9.64 -10.67
C PHE A 22 4.38 -11.05 -11.13
N PHE A 23 3.55 -11.75 -10.34
CA PHE A 23 3.01 -13.04 -10.76
C PHE A 23 2.15 -12.91 -12.03
N ILE A 24 1.27 -11.91 -12.10
CA ILE A 24 0.42 -11.65 -13.27
C ILE A 24 1.26 -11.38 -14.52
N ILE A 25 2.30 -10.54 -14.42
CA ILE A 25 3.21 -10.24 -15.53
C ILE A 25 3.88 -11.54 -16.01
N MET A 26 4.43 -12.35 -15.10
CA MET A 26 5.08 -13.62 -15.46
C MET A 26 4.12 -14.58 -16.19
N TYR A 27 2.85 -14.63 -15.80
CA TYR A 27 1.84 -15.43 -16.52
C TYR A 27 1.56 -14.86 -17.91
N SER A 28 1.44 -13.54 -18.04
CA SER A 28 1.24 -12.87 -19.34
C SER A 28 2.44 -13.07 -20.27
N ASP A 29 3.66 -13.05 -19.73
CA ASP A 29 4.89 -13.32 -20.48
C ASP A 29 4.92 -14.76 -20.97
N LEU A 30 4.47 -15.72 -20.16
CA LEU A 30 4.37 -17.12 -20.55
C LEU A 30 3.29 -17.33 -21.63
N GLU A 31 2.14 -16.68 -21.51
CA GLU A 31 1.03 -16.77 -22.48
C GLU A 31 1.38 -16.13 -23.83
N SER A 32 2.25 -15.13 -23.82
CA SER A 32 2.73 -14.43 -25.02
C SER A 32 4.00 -15.06 -25.61
N ASP A 33 4.41 -16.26 -25.13
CA ASP A 33 5.64 -16.96 -25.53
C ASP A 33 6.95 -16.15 -25.34
N TYR A 34 6.96 -15.15 -24.44
CA TYR A 34 8.15 -14.35 -24.12
C TYR A 34 9.14 -15.09 -23.20
N ILE A 35 8.66 -16.04 -22.40
CA ILE A 35 9.48 -16.87 -21.51
C ILE A 35 9.11 -18.34 -21.68
N ASN A 36 10.12 -19.22 -21.63
CA ASN A 36 9.87 -20.66 -21.69
C ASN A 36 9.32 -21.19 -20.34
N PRO A 37 8.56 -22.29 -20.36
CA PRO A 37 7.91 -22.83 -19.16
C PRO A 37 8.89 -23.25 -18.05
N ILE A 38 10.11 -23.68 -18.40
CA ILE A 38 11.12 -24.11 -17.43
C ILE A 38 11.63 -22.90 -16.63
N ASP A 39 12.01 -21.83 -17.32
CA ASP A 39 12.50 -20.59 -16.70
C ASP A 39 11.38 -19.90 -15.90
N PHE A 40 10.16 -19.92 -16.43
CA PHE A 40 8.97 -19.46 -15.71
C PHE A 40 8.81 -20.21 -14.38
N CYS A 41 8.78 -21.55 -14.39
CA CYS A 41 8.58 -22.35 -13.18
C CYS A 41 9.73 -22.15 -12.19
N ASN A 42 10.98 -22.14 -12.64
CA ASN A 42 12.16 -21.92 -11.80
C ASN A 42 12.12 -20.56 -11.11
N LYS A 43 11.72 -19.51 -11.82
CA LYS A 43 11.63 -18.15 -11.28
C LYS A 43 10.44 -18.02 -10.34
N LEU A 44 9.25 -18.45 -10.75
CA LEU A 44 8.03 -18.23 -9.98
C LEU A 44 7.99 -19.06 -8.69
N ASN A 45 8.48 -20.31 -8.72
CA ASN A 45 8.55 -21.17 -7.54
C ASN A 45 9.40 -20.58 -6.40
N GLN A 46 10.41 -19.75 -6.71
CA GLN A 46 11.20 -19.06 -5.70
C GLN A 46 10.39 -18.06 -4.88
N PHE A 47 9.29 -17.54 -5.43
CA PHE A 47 8.46 -16.51 -4.78
C PHE A 47 7.20 -17.07 -4.13
N VAL A 48 6.75 -18.29 -4.47
CA VAL A 48 5.52 -18.88 -3.93
C VAL A 48 5.56 -19.01 -2.41
N ILE A 49 6.60 -19.66 -1.87
CA ILE A 49 6.71 -19.86 -0.42
C ILE A 49 6.93 -18.54 0.33
N PRO A 50 7.83 -17.63 -0.12
CA PRO A 50 7.94 -16.30 0.48
C PRO A 50 6.62 -15.53 0.52
N GLU A 51 5.80 -15.59 -0.54
CA GLU A 51 4.48 -14.95 -0.57
C GLU A 51 3.54 -15.53 0.50
N TYR A 52 3.46 -16.85 0.59
CA TYR A 52 2.58 -17.52 1.56
C TYR A 52 3.03 -17.24 2.99
N ALA A 53 4.34 -17.29 3.22
CA ALA A 53 4.94 -16.98 4.51
C ALA A 53 4.72 -15.53 4.90
N ALA A 54 4.83 -14.59 3.96
CA ALA A 54 4.56 -13.18 4.20
C ALA A 54 3.10 -12.94 4.59
N HIS A 55 2.15 -13.52 3.84
CA HIS A 55 0.73 -13.43 4.19
C HIS A 55 0.42 -14.08 5.56
N ALA A 56 1.00 -15.25 5.84
CA ALA A 56 0.85 -15.93 7.12
C ALA A 56 1.44 -15.12 8.29
N PHE A 57 2.58 -14.46 8.08
CA PHE A 57 3.18 -13.56 9.06
C PHE A 57 2.23 -12.42 9.42
N LEU A 58 1.60 -11.78 8.43
CA LEU A 58 0.64 -10.71 8.67
C LEU A 58 -0.59 -11.21 9.46
N ALA A 59 -1.13 -12.38 9.11
CA ALA A 59 -2.25 -12.98 9.84
C ALA A 59 -1.87 -13.32 11.29
N LEU A 60 -0.68 -13.90 11.51
CA LEU A 60 -0.16 -14.22 12.84
C LEU A 60 0.06 -12.95 13.68
N LEU A 61 0.54 -11.88 13.07
CA LEU A 61 0.68 -10.57 13.72
C LEU A 61 -0.67 -10.07 14.23
N PHE A 62 -1.75 -10.17 13.44
CA PHE A 62 -3.11 -9.81 13.88
C PHE A 62 -3.64 -10.71 14.98
N LEU A 63 -3.33 -12.00 14.94
CA LEU A 63 -3.70 -12.95 15.99
C LEU A 63 -3.03 -12.58 17.33
N LEU A 64 -1.70 -12.38 17.32
CA LEU A 64 -0.92 -12.07 18.52
C LEU A 64 -1.27 -10.71 19.15
N THR A 65 -1.72 -9.76 18.33
CA THR A 65 -2.14 -8.42 18.77
C THR A 65 -3.63 -8.35 19.14
N GLY A 66 -4.36 -9.46 19.06
CA GLY A 66 -5.78 -9.53 19.43
C GLY A 66 -6.72 -8.84 18.44
N GLN A 67 -6.29 -8.58 17.21
CA GLN A 67 -7.11 -7.96 16.15
C GLN A 67 -7.98 -9.01 15.45
N TRP A 68 -8.92 -9.60 16.19
CA TRP A 68 -9.73 -10.75 15.75
C TRP A 68 -10.46 -10.53 14.42
N THR A 69 -11.06 -9.35 14.22
CA THR A 69 -11.75 -9.04 12.94
C THR A 69 -10.81 -9.05 11.74
N SER A 70 -9.59 -8.52 11.89
CA SER A 70 -8.59 -8.52 10.83
C SER A 70 -7.96 -9.89 10.65
N PHE A 71 -7.75 -10.65 11.73
CA PHE A 71 -7.32 -12.04 11.63
C PHE A 71 -8.34 -12.88 10.85
N LEU A 72 -9.63 -12.83 11.24
CA LEU A 72 -10.71 -13.58 10.58
C LEU A 72 -10.85 -13.23 9.09
N TRP A 73 -10.62 -11.97 8.71
CA TRP A 73 -10.57 -11.56 7.30
C TRP A 73 -9.50 -12.31 6.49
N ASN A 74 -8.34 -12.61 7.09
CA ASN A 74 -7.24 -13.33 6.43
C ASN A 74 -7.39 -14.86 6.47
N VAL A 75 -8.21 -15.40 7.36
CA VAL A 75 -8.34 -16.86 7.57
C VAL A 75 -8.69 -17.63 6.28
N PRO A 76 -9.64 -17.20 5.43
CA PRO A 76 -10.00 -17.96 4.23
C PRO A 76 -8.81 -18.15 3.28
N LEU A 77 -8.08 -17.08 2.98
CA LEU A 77 -6.92 -17.15 2.09
C LEU A 77 -5.75 -17.89 2.76
N LEU A 78 -5.55 -17.68 4.07
CA LEU A 78 -4.51 -18.38 4.83
C LEU A 78 -4.74 -19.90 4.81
N ALA A 79 -5.96 -20.35 5.11
CA ALA A 79 -6.33 -21.76 5.08
C ALA A 79 -6.14 -22.36 3.68
N TYR A 80 -6.50 -21.63 2.63
CA TYR A 80 -6.28 -22.05 1.25
C TYR A 80 -4.78 -22.24 0.93
N ASN A 81 -3.95 -21.26 1.27
CA ASN A 81 -2.50 -21.34 1.05
C ASN A 81 -1.86 -22.48 1.85
N ILE A 82 -2.24 -22.65 3.13
CA ILE A 82 -1.77 -23.77 3.97
C ILE A 82 -2.15 -25.10 3.34
N ASN A 83 -3.40 -25.25 2.90
CA ASN A 83 -3.87 -26.47 2.25
C ASN A 83 -3.04 -26.79 0.99
N LYS A 84 -2.65 -25.80 0.20
CA LYS A 84 -1.76 -26.02 -0.96
C LYS A 84 -0.35 -26.47 -0.56
N VAL A 85 0.19 -25.93 0.53
CA VAL A 85 1.52 -26.36 1.02
C VAL A 85 1.46 -27.80 1.53
N VAL A 86 0.47 -28.13 2.36
CA VAL A 86 0.28 -29.46 2.95
C VAL A 86 0.08 -30.52 1.86
N ASN A 87 -0.72 -30.22 0.84
CA ASN A 87 -0.96 -31.13 -0.29
C ASN A 87 0.13 -31.10 -1.36
N LYS A 88 1.23 -30.34 -1.15
CA LYS A 88 2.33 -30.16 -2.12
C LYS A 88 1.89 -29.63 -3.50
N ALA A 89 0.72 -28.99 -3.56
CA ALA A 89 0.12 -28.43 -4.78
C ALA A 89 0.46 -26.94 -5.00
N HIS A 90 1.57 -26.46 -4.41
CA HIS A 90 2.01 -25.08 -4.46
C HIS A 90 3.07 -24.81 -5.54
N MET A 91 3.77 -25.85 -6.02
CA MET A 91 4.83 -25.72 -7.02
C MET A 91 4.25 -25.81 -8.43
N TYR A 92 4.81 -25.03 -9.35
CA TYR A 92 4.55 -25.12 -10.78
C TYR A 92 5.43 -26.18 -11.43
N ASP A 93 4.86 -26.98 -12.33
CA ASP A 93 5.54 -27.98 -13.15
C ASP A 93 5.51 -27.55 -14.63
N ALA A 94 6.69 -27.47 -15.25
CA ALA A 94 6.85 -27.03 -16.63
C ALA A 94 6.13 -27.93 -17.65
N THR A 95 5.89 -29.20 -17.32
CA THR A 95 5.21 -30.15 -18.21
C THR A 95 3.69 -29.96 -18.23
N GLU A 96 3.12 -29.42 -17.15
CA GLU A 96 1.67 -29.24 -17.01
C GLU A 96 1.25 -27.76 -16.95
N ILE A 97 2.20 -26.82 -17.00
CA ILE A 97 1.93 -25.40 -16.78
C ILE A 97 0.90 -24.85 -17.77
N PHE A 98 1.01 -25.14 -19.06
CA PHE A 98 0.04 -24.65 -20.05
C PHE A 98 -1.38 -25.20 -19.85
N ARG A 99 -1.50 -26.44 -19.34
CA ARG A 99 -2.81 -27.05 -19.03
C ARG A 99 -3.44 -26.42 -17.79
N SER A 100 -2.63 -26.08 -16.80
CA SER A 100 -3.05 -25.55 -15.49
C SER A 100 -3.05 -24.02 -15.42
N LEU A 101 -2.51 -23.35 -16.43
CA LEU A 101 -2.32 -21.90 -16.50
C LEU A 101 -3.60 -21.10 -16.22
N PRO A 102 -4.77 -21.41 -16.82
CA PRO A 102 -5.98 -20.63 -16.56
C PRO A 102 -6.45 -20.71 -15.10
N GLN A 103 -6.20 -21.84 -14.43
CA GLN A 103 -6.52 -21.99 -13.01
C GLN A 103 -5.56 -21.16 -12.15
N HIS A 104 -4.26 -21.22 -12.43
CA HIS A 104 -3.25 -20.46 -11.71
C HIS A 104 -3.40 -18.95 -11.88
N GLN A 105 -3.77 -18.48 -13.08
CA GLN A 105 -4.11 -17.08 -13.33
C GLN A 105 -5.33 -16.66 -12.50
N LYS A 106 -6.42 -17.45 -12.48
CA LYS A 106 -7.60 -17.16 -11.66
C LYS A 106 -7.26 -17.05 -10.17
N GLU A 107 -6.43 -17.96 -9.66
CA GLU A 107 -5.94 -17.90 -8.28
C GLU A 107 -5.14 -16.61 -8.02
N ALA A 108 -4.23 -16.23 -8.93
CA ALA A 108 -3.45 -15.00 -8.82
C ALA A 108 -4.35 -13.76 -8.84
N TYR A 109 -5.32 -13.67 -9.77
CA TYR A 109 -6.28 -12.57 -9.82
C TYR A 109 -7.13 -12.48 -8.55
N PHE A 110 -7.56 -13.62 -8.00
CA PHE A 110 -8.28 -13.66 -6.73
C PHE A 110 -7.41 -13.13 -5.58
N LYS A 111 -6.14 -13.57 -5.48
CA LYS A 111 -5.20 -13.06 -4.46
C LYS A 111 -4.94 -11.57 -4.60
N THR A 112 -4.74 -11.08 -5.83
CA THR A 112 -4.61 -9.64 -6.11
C THR A 112 -5.84 -8.87 -5.63
N GLY A 113 -7.04 -9.34 -5.96
CA GLY A 113 -8.30 -8.74 -5.49
C GLY A 113 -8.42 -8.77 -3.97
N PHE A 114 -8.06 -9.89 -3.34
CA PHE A 114 -8.06 -10.02 -1.89
C PHE A 114 -7.08 -9.05 -1.22
N TYR A 115 -5.84 -8.93 -1.72
CA TYR A 115 -4.86 -7.98 -1.15
C TYR A 115 -5.25 -6.53 -1.40
N LEU A 116 -5.94 -6.22 -2.51
CA LEU A 116 -6.47 -4.90 -2.78
C LEU A 116 -7.58 -4.53 -1.80
N LEU A 117 -8.54 -5.43 -1.58
CA LEU A 117 -9.60 -5.23 -0.60
C LEU A 117 -9.04 -5.15 0.83
N SER A 118 -8.05 -5.98 1.14
CA SER A 118 -7.35 -5.97 2.44
C SER A 118 -6.64 -4.65 2.67
N PHE A 119 -5.98 -4.09 1.65
CA PHE A 119 -5.34 -2.78 1.73
C PHE A 119 -6.33 -1.70 2.16
N PHE A 120 -7.49 -1.60 1.49
CA PHE A 120 -8.53 -0.62 1.86
C PHE A 120 -9.15 -0.91 3.24
N PHE A 121 -9.36 -2.18 3.57
CA PHE A 121 -9.86 -2.60 4.88
C PHE A 121 -8.90 -2.21 6.02
N TYR A 122 -7.60 -2.43 5.85
CA TYR A 122 -6.58 -2.02 6.83
C TYR A 122 -6.45 -0.51 6.92
N LEU A 123 -6.55 0.19 5.79
CA LEU A 123 -6.57 1.65 5.75
C LEU A 123 -7.78 2.20 6.53
N TYR A 124 -8.97 1.64 6.32
CA TYR A 124 -10.17 2.00 7.08
C TYR A 124 -10.02 1.74 8.58
N LYS A 125 -9.50 0.56 8.96
CA LYS A 125 -9.21 0.21 10.36
C LYS A 125 -8.21 1.18 10.99
N MET A 126 -7.15 1.52 10.27
CA MET A 126 -6.16 2.49 10.70
C MET A 126 -6.83 3.84 11.01
N ILE A 127 -7.64 4.34 10.08
CA ILE A 127 -8.34 5.62 10.25
C ILE A 127 -9.24 5.58 11.50
N ILE A 128 -10.08 4.55 11.67
CA ILE A 128 -10.97 4.45 12.83
C ILE A 128 -10.18 4.44 14.14
N ILE A 129 -9.12 3.64 14.20
CA ILE A 129 -8.29 3.55 15.40
C ILE A 129 -7.61 4.88 15.67
N MET A 130 -7.09 5.56 14.64
CA MET A 130 -6.50 6.88 14.81
C MET A 130 -7.52 7.92 15.29
N PHE A 131 -8.76 7.90 14.78
CA PHE A 131 -9.83 8.77 15.25
C PHE A 131 -10.21 8.48 16.70
N SER A 132 -10.34 7.20 17.06
CA SER A 132 -10.64 6.80 18.43
C SER A 132 -9.51 7.14 19.40
N ASP A 133 -8.25 6.98 18.99
CA ASP A 133 -7.07 7.37 19.76
C ASP A 133 -7.07 8.91 19.93
N LEU A 134 -7.48 9.68 18.90
CA LEU A 134 -7.61 11.13 18.97
C LEU A 134 -8.74 11.61 19.89
N GLU A 135 -9.82 10.84 20.00
CA GLU A 135 -10.95 11.13 20.89
C GLU A 135 -10.65 10.70 22.35
N CYS A 136 -9.85 9.66 22.56
CA CYS A 136 -9.45 9.18 23.88
C CYS A 136 -8.26 9.97 24.46
N ASP A 137 -7.31 10.38 23.62
CA ASP A 137 -6.26 11.30 24.04
C ASP A 137 -6.81 12.73 23.94
N TYR A 138 -7.24 13.28 25.07
CA TYR A 138 -7.38 14.73 25.27
C TYR A 138 -5.97 15.37 25.19
N ILE A 139 -5.33 15.30 24.02
CA ILE A 139 -4.00 15.89 23.77
C ILE A 139 -4.14 17.39 23.93
N ASN A 140 -3.28 17.99 24.74
CA ASN A 140 -3.17 19.45 24.81
C ASN A 140 -2.94 19.98 23.38
N PRO A 141 -3.75 20.93 22.88
CA PRO A 141 -3.62 21.52 21.55
C PRO A 141 -2.18 21.88 21.16
N ILE A 142 -1.40 22.33 22.14
CA ILE A 142 0.00 22.70 21.98
C ILE A 142 0.87 21.49 21.60
N ASP A 143 0.71 20.37 22.31
CA ASP A 143 1.50 19.16 22.06
C ASP A 143 1.14 18.53 20.71
N LEU A 144 -0.13 18.57 20.32
CA LEU A 144 -0.58 18.11 19.00
C LEU A 144 0.04 18.96 17.89
N CYS A 145 -0.06 20.28 17.98
CA CYS A 145 0.51 21.19 16.99
C CYS A 145 2.04 21.01 16.88
N ASN A 146 2.75 20.88 18.00
CA ASN A 146 4.18 20.63 18.00
C ASN A 146 4.55 19.31 17.30
N LYS A 147 3.82 18.23 17.58
CA LYS A 147 4.02 16.94 16.90
C LYS A 147 3.73 17.01 15.41
N LEU A 148 2.61 17.62 15.00
CA LEU A 148 2.24 17.74 13.59
C LEU A 148 3.25 18.60 12.82
N ASN A 149 3.66 19.74 13.38
CA ASN A 149 4.62 20.67 12.77
C ASN A 149 5.98 20.02 12.49
N GLN A 150 6.39 19.01 13.27
CA GLN A 150 7.62 18.25 13.00
C GLN A 150 7.58 17.50 11.66
N PHE A 151 6.39 17.14 11.15
CA PHE A 151 6.24 16.38 9.90
C PHE A 151 5.90 17.25 8.69
N VAL A 152 5.36 18.47 8.88
CA VAL A 152 4.93 19.35 7.78
C VAL A 152 6.06 19.67 6.81
N LEU A 153 7.22 20.10 7.33
CA LEU A 153 8.34 20.49 6.47
C LEU A 153 8.96 19.28 5.76
N PRO A 154 9.29 18.17 6.46
CA PRO A 154 9.80 16.96 5.83
C PRO A 154 8.89 16.40 4.73
N GLU A 155 7.58 16.36 4.94
CA GLU A 155 6.59 15.93 3.91
C GLU A 155 6.68 16.80 2.65
N ASN A 156 6.61 18.13 2.82
CA ASN A 156 6.65 19.07 1.71
C ASN A 156 7.99 19.00 0.95
N ILE A 157 9.10 18.84 1.67
CA ILE A 157 10.44 18.70 1.08
C ILE A 157 10.53 17.39 0.29
N ALA A 158 10.10 16.27 0.87
CA ALA A 158 10.13 14.97 0.20
C ALA A 158 9.28 14.99 -1.07
N HIS A 159 8.09 15.61 -1.03
CA HIS A 159 7.21 15.69 -2.19
C HIS A 159 7.77 16.64 -3.28
N ALA A 160 8.34 17.78 -2.89
CA ALA A 160 9.02 18.67 -3.82
C ALA A 160 10.24 17.99 -4.48
N PHE A 161 11.02 17.25 -3.70
CA PHE A 161 12.16 16.48 -4.20
C PHE A 161 11.73 15.39 -5.20
N LEU A 162 10.70 14.61 -4.89
CA LEU A 162 10.15 13.61 -5.82
C LEU A 162 9.67 14.25 -7.13
N THR A 163 9.00 15.40 -7.03
CA THR A 163 8.51 16.15 -8.20
C THR A 163 9.67 16.67 -9.05
N LEU A 164 10.76 17.12 -8.42
CA LEU A 164 11.99 17.51 -9.11
C LEU A 164 12.63 16.31 -9.82
N LEU A 165 12.65 15.13 -9.20
CA LEU A 165 13.16 13.92 -9.86
C LEU A 165 12.37 13.59 -11.12
N PHE A 166 11.04 13.70 -11.10
CA PHE A 166 10.21 13.48 -12.30
C PHE A 166 10.51 14.49 -13.42
N LEU A 167 10.82 15.73 -13.07
CA LEU A 167 11.25 16.75 -14.04
C LEU A 167 12.59 16.35 -14.68
N LEU A 168 13.58 15.99 -13.86
CA LEU A 168 14.94 15.65 -14.32
C LEU A 168 14.97 14.33 -15.11
N SER A 169 14.09 13.38 -14.78
CA SER A 169 13.99 12.10 -15.47
C SER A 169 13.12 12.15 -16.74
N GLY A 170 12.60 13.33 -17.13
CA GLY A 170 11.74 13.49 -18.30
C GLY A 170 10.34 12.86 -18.18
N GLN A 171 9.87 12.57 -16.96
CA GLN A 171 8.53 12.00 -16.71
C GLN A 171 7.48 13.13 -16.66
N TRP A 172 7.23 13.77 -17.80
CA TRP A 172 6.43 14.99 -17.90
C TRP A 172 5.01 14.86 -17.33
N ILE A 173 4.33 13.73 -17.54
CA ILE A 173 2.97 13.52 -17.03
C ILE A 173 2.98 13.43 -15.49
N ALA A 174 3.91 12.67 -14.92
CA ALA A 174 4.06 12.57 -13.46
C ALA A 174 4.44 13.93 -12.86
N PHE A 175 5.34 14.68 -13.50
CA PHE A 175 5.69 16.04 -13.07
C PHE A 175 4.46 16.97 -13.05
N VAL A 176 3.72 17.06 -14.14
CA VAL A 176 2.54 17.93 -14.25
C VAL A 176 1.46 17.53 -13.24
N LEU A 177 1.29 16.23 -12.96
CA LEU A 177 0.34 15.74 -11.97
C LEU A 177 0.70 16.18 -10.54
N ASN A 178 1.99 16.24 -10.18
CA ASN A 178 2.44 16.64 -8.84
C ASN A 178 2.56 18.14 -8.64
N LEU A 179 2.84 18.88 -9.71
CA LEU A 179 3.15 20.30 -9.65
C LEU A 179 2.10 21.16 -8.91
N PRO A 180 0.78 20.97 -9.08
CA PRO A 180 -0.22 21.75 -8.37
C PRO A 180 -0.11 21.65 -6.84
N LEU A 181 0.14 20.45 -6.31
CA LEU A 181 0.24 20.25 -4.86
C LEU A 181 1.55 20.84 -4.31
N VAL A 182 2.65 20.74 -5.05
CA VAL A 182 3.92 21.39 -4.69
C VAL A 182 3.76 22.91 -4.68
N LEU A 183 3.12 23.50 -5.70
CA LEU A 183 2.87 24.94 -5.76
C LEU A 183 1.96 25.42 -4.62
N PHE A 184 0.91 24.65 -4.32
CA PHE A 184 0.02 24.93 -3.18
C PHE A 184 0.79 24.96 -1.85
N ASN A 185 1.59 23.92 -1.58
CA ASN A 185 2.40 23.84 -0.37
C ASN A 185 3.49 24.93 -0.33
N ALA A 186 4.14 25.24 -1.46
CA ALA A 186 5.14 26.31 -1.55
C ALA A 186 4.54 27.69 -1.25
N ASN A 187 3.33 27.97 -1.76
CA ASN A 187 2.63 29.21 -1.45
C ASN A 187 2.28 29.30 0.05
N LYS A 188 1.86 28.17 0.65
CA LYS A 188 1.57 28.08 2.09
C LYS A 188 2.81 28.31 2.96
N ILE A 189 3.96 27.80 2.54
CA ILE A 189 5.26 28.06 3.19
C ILE A 189 5.65 29.54 3.05
N ARG A 190 5.54 30.11 1.84
CA ARG A 190 5.85 31.52 1.57
C ARG A 190 5.02 32.47 2.43
N ASN A 191 3.74 32.17 2.61
CA ASN A 191 2.82 32.97 3.43
C ASN A 191 2.90 32.65 4.93
N LYS A 192 3.85 31.80 5.36
CA LYS A 192 4.01 31.32 6.74
C LYS A 192 2.76 30.64 7.33
N ALA A 193 1.84 30.20 6.49
CA ALA A 193 0.58 29.54 6.87
C ALA A 193 0.69 28.01 6.91
N HIS A 194 1.91 27.47 6.88
CA HIS A 194 2.16 26.02 6.83
C HIS A 194 2.13 25.35 8.20
N MET A 195 2.38 26.11 9.26
CA MET A 195 2.41 25.62 10.64
C MET A 195 1.00 25.60 11.24
N TYR A 196 0.72 24.60 12.07
CA TYR A 196 -0.47 24.53 12.91
C TYR A 196 -0.29 25.41 14.15
N ASP A 197 -1.29 26.26 14.44
CA ASP A 197 -1.35 27.11 15.64
C ASP A 197 -2.33 26.52 16.67
N ALA A 198 -1.84 26.27 17.88
CA ALA A 198 -2.60 25.67 18.97
C ALA A 198 -3.79 26.54 19.45
N THR A 199 -3.75 27.85 19.24
CA THR A 199 -4.80 28.78 19.65
C THR A 199 -6.00 28.76 18.71
N GLU A 200 -5.79 28.43 17.44
CA GLU A 200 -6.84 28.40 16.41
C GLU A 200 -7.18 26.98 15.94
N ILE A 201 -6.41 25.95 16.36
CA ILE A 201 -6.50 24.59 15.82
C ILE A 201 -7.92 24.02 15.84
N PHE A 202 -8.70 24.25 16.90
CA PHE A 202 -10.08 23.75 16.97
C PHE A 202 -11.03 24.44 16.00
N ARG A 203 -10.79 25.71 15.67
CA ARG A 203 -11.58 26.48 14.69
C ARG A 203 -11.25 26.07 13.27
N SER A 204 -9.99 25.76 12.99
CA SER A 204 -9.50 25.36 11.67
C SER A 204 -9.42 23.85 11.45
N LEU A 205 -9.73 23.04 12.47
CA LEU A 205 -9.53 21.58 12.46
C LEU A 205 -10.24 20.88 11.31
N SER A 206 -11.49 21.28 11.03
CA SER A 206 -12.28 20.70 9.94
C SER A 206 -11.64 20.94 8.57
N GLY A 207 -11.14 22.15 8.34
CA GLY A 207 -10.42 22.52 7.11
C GLY A 207 -9.09 21.78 6.98
N HIS A 208 -8.31 21.71 8.07
CA HIS A 208 -7.06 20.95 8.08
C HIS A 208 -7.28 19.45 7.85
N LYS A 209 -8.30 18.86 8.49
CA LYS A 209 -8.71 17.48 8.27
C LYS A 209 -9.03 17.25 6.79
N GLN A 210 -9.85 18.11 6.19
CA GLN A 210 -10.20 18.00 4.77
C GLN A 210 -8.96 18.10 3.85
N GLU A 211 -8.05 19.05 4.11
CA GLU A 211 -6.79 19.17 3.36
C GLU A 211 -5.96 17.88 3.45
N THR A 212 -5.77 17.33 4.66
CA THR A 212 -5.02 16.09 4.87
C THR A 212 -5.67 14.91 4.14
N PHE A 213 -7.00 14.79 4.15
CA PHE A 213 -7.71 13.74 3.41
C PHE A 213 -7.53 13.88 1.90
N ILE A 214 -7.57 15.10 1.37
CA ILE A 214 -7.33 15.36 -0.06
C ILE A 214 -5.90 14.98 -0.44
N LYS A 215 -4.91 15.38 0.36
CA LYS A 215 -3.49 15.01 0.15
C LYS A 215 -3.31 13.50 0.18
N LEU A 216 -3.89 12.82 1.16
CA LEU A 216 -3.85 11.36 1.26
C LEU A 216 -4.45 10.69 0.01
N GLY A 217 -5.61 11.15 -0.44
CA GLY A 217 -6.24 10.65 -1.67
C GLY A 217 -5.38 10.91 -2.91
N PHE A 218 -4.79 12.11 -3.01
CA PHE A 218 -3.85 12.45 -4.08
C PHE A 218 -2.62 11.51 -4.08
N TYR A 219 -2.01 11.27 -2.92
CA TYR A 219 -0.85 10.37 -2.81
C TYR A 219 -1.21 8.93 -3.15
N LEU A 220 -2.40 8.47 -2.74
CA LEU A 220 -2.88 7.14 -3.07
C LEU A 220 -3.12 6.95 -4.58
N LEU A 221 -3.80 7.91 -5.23
CA LEU A 221 -4.00 7.86 -6.68
C LEU A 221 -2.67 7.97 -7.43
N SER A 222 -1.78 8.83 -6.97
CA SER A 222 -0.43 8.99 -7.52
C SER A 222 0.38 7.70 -7.42
N PHE A 223 0.30 6.99 -6.28
CA PHE A 223 0.94 5.69 -6.08
C PHE A 223 0.48 4.67 -7.12
N PHE A 224 -0.84 4.52 -7.33
CA PHE A 224 -1.37 3.61 -8.35
C PHE A 224 -0.98 4.04 -9.77
N TYR A 225 -0.96 5.34 -10.06
CA TYR A 225 -0.50 5.86 -11.35
C TYR A 225 0.98 5.57 -11.61
N TYR A 226 1.86 5.76 -10.62
CA TYR A 226 3.28 5.45 -10.77
C TYR A 226 3.52 3.95 -10.94
N LEU A 227 2.77 3.12 -10.21
CA LEU A 227 2.80 1.68 -10.37
C LEU A 227 2.36 1.27 -11.78
N TYR A 228 1.24 1.82 -12.27
CA TYR A 228 0.78 1.60 -13.64
C TYR A 228 1.86 2.01 -14.66
N ARG A 229 2.48 3.19 -14.50
CA ARG A 229 3.54 3.64 -15.41
C ARG A 229 4.74 2.71 -15.39
N TYR A 230 5.15 2.22 -14.22
CA TYR A 230 6.26 1.26 -14.10
C TYR A 230 5.97 -0.09 -14.74
N VAL A 231 4.70 -0.54 -14.75
CA VAL A 231 4.32 -1.85 -15.30
C VAL A 231 4.14 -1.81 -16.82
N PHE A 232 3.56 -0.73 -17.35
CA PHE A 232 3.12 -0.68 -18.75
C PHE A 232 4.02 0.15 -19.68
N PHE A 233 5.06 0.82 -19.17
CA PHE A 233 5.98 1.67 -19.94
C PHE A 233 7.41 1.63 -19.38
#